data_AF-A0A3B9UB61-F1
#
_entry.id   AF-A0A3B9UB61-F1
#
_cell.length_a   1.000
_cell.length_b   1.000
_cell.length_c   1.000
_cell.angle_alpha   90.00
_cell.angle_beta   90.00
_cell.angle_gamma   90.00
#
_symmetry.space_group_name_H-M   'P 1'
#
loop_
_entity.id
_entity.type
_entity.pdbx_description
1 polymer ?
#
loop_
_entity_poly.entity_id
_entity_poly.type
_entity_poly.pdbx_seq_one_letter_code
_entity_poly.pdbx_strand_id
1 'polypeptide(L)'
;AALGIPCTVVMPSNAPQFKKDAVRTAGGRIVECTPTLAARIEAVAEVVAATGAVEIHPSNQAPVILGQGSAAWELLEDCASRGIALDWVGVPVGGGGLLAGTGFAVARWNELHGTSVRVFAGEPTGADDAARSLASGQIEHNSNPQTVCDGMRTELGDVNFPVIQSTVAAIHTVEDSEILTAQRLIADRL
;
A
#
# COMPACT_ATOMS: atom_id res chain seq x y z
N ALA A 1 1.72 -21.52 -4.32
CA ALA A 1 2.67 -21.84 -5.41
C ALA A 1 4.00 -21.09 -5.19
N ALA A 2 5.05 -21.42 -5.93
CA ALA A 2 6.49 -21.15 -5.67
C ALA A 2 7.09 -21.83 -4.42
N LEU A 3 6.48 -21.66 -3.23
CA LEU A 3 7.01 -22.24 -1.97
C LEU A 3 6.29 -23.53 -1.52
N GLY A 4 5.34 -24.04 -2.30
CA GLY A 4 4.53 -25.21 -1.91
C GLY A 4 3.56 -24.96 -0.75
N ILE A 5 3.43 -23.72 -0.27
CA ILE A 5 2.57 -23.34 0.85
C ILE A 5 1.12 -23.17 0.37
N PRO A 6 0.13 -23.79 1.03
CA PRO A 6 -1.29 -23.52 0.78
C PRO A 6 -1.63 -22.05 1.08
N CYS A 7 -2.31 -21.39 0.15
CA CYS A 7 -2.67 -19.97 0.28
C CYS A 7 -4.18 -19.80 0.04
N THR A 8 -4.85 -19.11 0.96
CA THR A 8 -6.22 -18.63 0.78
C THR A 8 -6.20 -17.11 0.73
N VAL A 9 -6.86 -16.51 -0.25
CA VAL A 9 -7.04 -15.07 -0.38
C VAL A 9 -8.51 -14.73 -0.18
N VAL A 10 -8.79 -13.94 0.84
CA VAL A 10 -10.13 -13.36 1.07
C VAL A 10 -10.27 -12.12 0.19
N MET A 11 -11.27 -12.12 -0.71
CA MET A 11 -11.48 -11.04 -1.67
C MET A 11 -12.93 -10.56 -1.65
N PRO A 12 -13.21 -9.26 -1.79
CA PRO A 12 -14.56 -8.77 -2.01
C PRO A 12 -15.20 -9.40 -3.25
N SER A 13 -16.49 -9.69 -3.20
CA SER A 13 -17.23 -10.24 -4.34
C SER A 13 -17.18 -9.32 -5.58
N ASN A 14 -17.02 -8.01 -5.38
CA ASN A 14 -16.87 -7.02 -6.44
C ASN A 14 -15.41 -6.76 -6.88
N ALA A 15 -14.43 -7.53 -6.39
CA ALA A 15 -13.04 -7.39 -6.82
C ALA A 15 -12.93 -7.62 -8.35
N PRO A 16 -12.11 -6.84 -9.08
CA PRO A 16 -11.94 -7.02 -10.52
C PRO A 16 -11.59 -8.45 -10.90
N GLN A 17 -12.25 -8.98 -11.94
CA GLN A 17 -12.15 -10.39 -12.32
C GLN A 17 -10.70 -10.83 -12.60
N PHE A 18 -9.91 -9.98 -13.25
CA PHE A 18 -8.50 -10.28 -13.54
C PHE A 18 -7.68 -10.52 -12.26
N LYS A 19 -8.01 -9.87 -11.13
CA LYS A 19 -7.34 -10.11 -9.83
C LYS A 19 -7.70 -11.48 -9.26
N LYS A 20 -8.97 -11.89 -9.39
CA LYS A 20 -9.41 -13.24 -9.00
C LYS A 20 -8.72 -14.31 -9.85
N ASP A 21 -8.63 -14.09 -11.16
CA ASP A 21 -7.97 -15.03 -12.07
C ASP A 21 -6.46 -15.14 -11.82
N ALA A 22 -5.80 -14.04 -11.45
CA ALA A 22 -4.41 -14.05 -11.02
C ALA A 22 -4.19 -14.93 -9.77
N VAL A 23 -5.07 -14.85 -8.77
CA VAL A 23 -5.00 -15.71 -7.57
C VAL A 23 -5.15 -17.18 -7.94
N ARG A 24 -6.13 -17.52 -8.79
CA ARG A 24 -6.35 -18.90 -9.26
C ARG A 24 -5.14 -19.43 -10.03
N THR A 25 -4.59 -18.61 -10.92
CA THR A 25 -3.40 -18.95 -11.72
C THR A 25 -2.17 -19.18 -10.84
N ALA A 26 -2.04 -18.43 -9.75
CA ALA A 26 -1.00 -18.64 -8.74
C ALA A 26 -1.28 -19.84 -7.79
N GLY A 27 -2.34 -20.62 -8.04
CA GLY A 27 -2.72 -21.78 -7.23
C GLY A 27 -3.29 -21.41 -5.85
N GLY A 28 -3.75 -20.18 -5.66
CA GLY A 28 -4.43 -19.73 -4.45
C GLY A 28 -5.91 -20.11 -4.43
N ARG A 29 -6.44 -20.41 -3.25
CA ARG A 29 -7.87 -20.56 -3.01
C ARG A 29 -8.50 -19.19 -2.77
N ILE A 30 -9.68 -18.93 -3.33
CA ILE A 30 -10.42 -17.69 -3.09
C ILE A 30 -11.56 -17.97 -2.12
N VAL A 31 -11.72 -17.09 -1.14
CA VAL A 31 -12.94 -16.96 -0.32
C VAL A 31 -13.51 -15.57 -0.59
N GLU A 32 -14.73 -15.50 -1.11
CA GLU A 32 -15.36 -14.21 -1.39
C GLU A 32 -16.11 -13.68 -0.17
N CYS A 33 -16.06 -12.37 0.06
CA CYS A 33 -16.78 -11.69 1.14
C CYS A 33 -17.61 -10.52 0.60
N THR A 34 -18.54 -10.02 1.42
CA THR A 34 -19.21 -8.74 1.16
C THR A 34 -18.14 -7.62 1.05
N PRO A 35 -18.29 -6.64 0.14
CA PRO A 35 -17.33 -5.56 -0.05
C PRO A 35 -17.36 -4.50 1.05
N THR A 36 -17.15 -4.92 2.30
CA THR A 36 -16.97 -4.07 3.48
C THR A 36 -15.73 -4.50 4.24
N LEU A 37 -15.14 -3.58 5.02
CA LEU A 37 -13.98 -3.90 5.87
C LEU A 37 -14.34 -4.97 6.91
N ALA A 38 -15.49 -4.82 7.58
CA ALA A 38 -15.95 -5.75 8.61
C ALA A 38 -16.11 -7.19 8.07
N ALA A 39 -16.77 -7.36 6.92
CA ALA A 39 -16.97 -8.70 6.33
C ALA A 39 -15.66 -9.35 5.89
N ARG A 40 -14.66 -8.56 5.50
CA ARG A 40 -13.32 -9.07 5.17
C ARG A 40 -12.61 -9.58 6.42
N ILE A 41 -12.64 -8.82 7.51
CA ILE A 41 -12.04 -9.21 8.79
C ILE A 41 -12.69 -10.49 9.32
N GLU A 42 -14.02 -10.56 9.28
CA GLU A 42 -14.78 -11.75 9.69
C GLU A 42 -14.41 -12.98 8.85
N ALA A 43 -14.42 -12.87 7.51
CA ALA A 43 -14.08 -13.98 6.63
C ALA A 43 -12.61 -14.45 6.80
N VAL A 44 -11.67 -13.55 7.10
CA VAL A 44 -10.29 -13.92 7.42
C VAL A 44 -10.24 -14.70 8.74
N ALA A 45 -10.93 -14.22 9.78
CA ALA A 45 -10.99 -14.88 11.08
C ALA A 45 -11.58 -16.30 10.97
N GLU A 46 -12.64 -16.49 10.17
CA GLU A 46 -13.23 -17.81 9.91
C GLU A 46 -12.25 -18.76 9.21
N VAL A 47 -11.51 -18.27 8.20
CA VAL A 47 -10.49 -19.07 7.50
C VAL A 47 -9.37 -19.48 8.46
N VAL A 48 -8.89 -18.56 9.29
CA VAL A 48 -7.86 -18.85 10.29
C VAL A 48 -8.36 -19.91 11.28
N ALA A 49 -9.56 -19.72 11.84
CA ALA A 49 -10.16 -20.67 12.80
C ALA A 49 -10.36 -22.07 12.20
N ALA A 50 -10.79 -22.16 10.94
CA ALA A 50 -11.07 -23.43 10.28
C ALA A 50 -9.81 -24.19 9.81
N THR A 51 -8.71 -23.48 9.53
CA THR A 51 -7.54 -24.08 8.87
C THR A 51 -6.25 -24.03 9.69
N GLY A 52 -6.19 -23.21 10.74
CA GLY A 52 -4.95 -22.91 11.47
C GLY A 52 -3.96 -22.08 10.65
N ALA A 53 -4.42 -21.40 9.58
CA ALA A 53 -3.57 -20.54 8.76
C ALA A 53 -3.05 -19.33 9.54
N VAL A 54 -1.88 -18.81 9.14
CA VAL A 54 -1.36 -17.54 9.63
C VAL A 54 -1.87 -16.42 8.72
N GLU A 55 -2.48 -15.40 9.33
CA GLU A 55 -2.89 -14.20 8.60
C GLU A 55 -1.68 -13.38 8.15
N ILE A 56 -1.66 -13.04 6.86
CA ILE A 56 -0.75 -12.04 6.30
C ILE A 56 -1.57 -10.80 5.92
N HIS A 57 -1.51 -9.76 6.75
CA HIS A 57 -2.21 -8.51 6.47
C HIS A 57 -1.60 -7.83 5.23
N PRO A 58 -2.40 -7.25 4.32
CA PRO A 58 -1.89 -6.65 3.09
C PRO A 58 -0.98 -5.43 3.26
N SER A 59 -0.78 -4.90 4.48
CA SER A 59 -0.11 -3.60 4.69
C SER A 59 0.32 -3.27 6.12
N ASN A 60 -0.35 -3.80 7.15
CA ASN A 60 -0.16 -3.41 8.55
C ASN A 60 0.61 -4.46 9.37
N GLN A 61 1.63 -5.06 8.77
CA GLN A 61 2.51 -6.03 9.43
C GLN A 61 3.97 -5.69 9.11
N ALA A 62 4.85 -5.73 10.11
CA ALA A 62 6.25 -5.32 9.95
C ALA A 62 6.99 -6.04 8.80
N PRO A 63 6.87 -7.38 8.60
CA PRO A 63 7.51 -8.03 7.46
C PRO A 63 6.99 -7.55 6.10
N VAL A 64 5.69 -7.23 6.02
CA VAL A 64 5.06 -6.71 4.80
C VAL A 64 5.58 -5.30 4.51
N ILE A 65 5.61 -4.43 5.53
CA ILE A 65 6.11 -3.05 5.43
C ILE A 65 7.57 -3.03 5.00
N LEU A 66 8.43 -3.81 5.67
CA LEU A 66 9.85 -3.92 5.32
C LEU A 66 10.03 -4.48 3.91
N GLY A 67 9.23 -5.48 3.53
CA GLY A 67 9.20 -6.01 2.18
C GLY A 67 8.88 -4.93 1.14
N GLN A 68 7.88 -4.07 1.37
CA GLN A 68 7.57 -2.99 0.44
C GLN A 68 8.68 -1.94 0.35
N GLY A 69 9.39 -1.70 1.46
CA GLY A 69 10.52 -0.76 1.50
C GLY A 69 11.69 -1.13 0.59
N SER A 70 11.80 -2.40 0.19
CA SER A 70 12.85 -2.86 -0.74
C SER A 70 12.85 -2.09 -2.06
N ALA A 71 11.67 -1.77 -2.61
CA ALA A 71 11.57 -1.01 -3.86
C ALA A 71 12.19 0.39 -3.77
N ALA A 72 12.01 1.07 -2.63
CA ALA A 72 12.63 2.37 -2.39
C ALA A 72 14.14 2.24 -2.17
N TRP A 73 14.58 1.18 -1.48
CA TRP A 73 16.00 0.89 -1.29
C TRP A 73 16.72 0.64 -2.61
N GLU A 74 16.15 -0.20 -3.48
CA GLU A 74 16.69 -0.50 -4.81
C GLU A 74 16.76 0.76 -5.70
N LEU A 75 15.74 1.63 -5.64
CA LEU A 75 15.76 2.92 -6.34
C LEU A 75 16.92 3.81 -5.89
N LEU A 76 17.14 3.90 -4.57
CA LEU A 76 18.21 4.70 -3.99
C LEU A 76 19.59 4.15 -4.36
N GLU A 77 19.76 2.83 -4.33
CA GLU A 77 20.98 2.15 -4.79
C GLU A 77 21.25 2.42 -6.27
N ASP A 78 20.26 2.28 -7.16
CA ASP A 78 20.43 2.55 -8.59
C ASP A 78 20.82 4.01 -8.83
N CYS A 79 20.12 4.96 -8.21
CA CYS A 79 20.42 6.38 -8.34
C CYS A 79 21.83 6.71 -7.84
N ALA A 80 22.22 6.20 -6.66
CA ALA A 80 23.55 6.42 -6.12
C ALA A 80 24.66 5.82 -7.01
N SER A 81 24.45 4.61 -7.54
CA SER A 81 25.40 3.96 -8.46
C SER A 81 25.63 4.77 -9.74
N ARG A 82 24.65 5.59 -10.13
CA ARG A 82 24.66 6.46 -11.31
C ARG A 82 25.03 7.91 -11.00
N GLY A 83 25.35 8.22 -9.73
CA GLY A 83 25.67 9.58 -9.28
C GLY A 83 24.46 10.54 -9.32
N ILE A 84 23.24 10.01 -9.31
CA ILE A 84 21.99 10.78 -9.27
C ILE A 84 21.63 11.05 -7.81
N ALA A 85 21.67 12.32 -7.42
CA ALA A 85 21.15 12.75 -6.13
C ALA A 85 19.64 12.97 -6.22
N LEU A 86 18.86 12.25 -5.41
CA LEU A 86 17.41 12.45 -5.30
C LEU A 86 17.08 13.51 -4.25
N ASP A 87 16.17 14.42 -4.59
CA ASP A 87 15.62 15.38 -3.62
C ASP A 87 14.42 14.77 -2.86
N TRP A 88 13.64 13.93 -3.54
CA TRP A 88 12.43 13.33 -3.00
C TRP A 88 11.99 12.05 -3.73
N VAL A 89 11.15 11.27 -3.07
CA VAL A 89 10.46 10.08 -3.60
C VAL A 89 8.97 10.22 -3.33
N GLY A 90 8.13 9.88 -4.32
CA GLY A 90 6.68 9.91 -4.22
C GLY A 90 6.08 8.52 -4.40
N VAL A 91 5.12 8.13 -3.55
CA VAL A 91 4.42 6.84 -3.67
C VAL A 91 2.90 6.97 -3.44
N PRO A 92 2.06 6.11 -4.03
CA PRO A 92 0.64 6.08 -3.68
C PRO A 92 0.44 5.57 -2.24
N VAL A 93 -0.61 6.04 -1.56
CA VAL A 93 -1.02 5.51 -0.25
C VAL A 93 -2.47 5.00 -0.29
N GLY A 94 -2.63 3.72 0.05
CA GLY A 94 -3.90 3.14 0.50
C GLY A 94 -3.71 2.72 1.94
N GLY A 95 -3.60 1.42 2.20
CA GLY A 95 -3.46 0.89 3.55
C GLY A 95 -2.11 1.13 4.24
N GLY A 96 -1.27 2.04 3.74
CA GLY A 96 -0.04 2.52 4.40
C GLY A 96 1.23 1.67 4.24
N GLY A 97 1.12 0.41 3.82
CA GLY A 97 2.27 -0.53 3.81
C GLY A 97 3.44 -0.09 2.92
N LEU A 98 3.15 0.31 1.68
CA LEU A 98 4.15 0.83 0.75
C LEU A 98 4.76 2.14 1.27
N LEU A 99 3.92 3.10 1.67
CA LEU A 99 4.36 4.40 2.17
C LEU A 99 5.25 4.27 3.41
N ALA A 100 4.86 3.47 4.40
CA ALA A 100 5.66 3.21 5.58
C ALA A 100 6.99 2.52 5.24
N GLY A 101 6.97 1.54 4.33
CA GLY A 101 8.17 0.86 3.87
C GLY A 101 9.14 1.82 3.18
N THR A 102 8.64 2.66 2.27
CA THR A 102 9.41 3.71 1.59
C THR A 102 9.98 4.71 2.59
N GLY A 103 9.14 5.21 3.51
CA GLY A 103 9.55 6.14 4.58
C GLY A 103 10.69 5.59 5.43
N PHE A 104 10.57 4.35 5.88
CA PHE A 104 11.61 3.65 6.64
C PHE A 104 12.91 3.50 5.83
N ALA A 105 12.83 3.00 4.59
CA ALA A 105 14.00 2.79 3.75
C ALA A 105 14.76 4.11 3.48
N VAL A 106 14.04 5.17 3.13
CA VAL A 106 14.60 6.50 2.88
C VAL A 106 15.23 7.09 4.14
N ALA A 107 14.58 6.96 5.30
CA ALA A 107 15.14 7.43 6.56
C ALA A 107 16.47 6.73 6.90
N ARG A 108 16.52 5.40 6.76
CA ARG A 108 17.74 4.61 6.97
C ARG A 108 18.83 4.94 5.95
N TRP A 109 18.45 5.16 4.69
CA TRP A 109 19.40 5.56 3.65
C TRP A 109 20.04 6.90 3.96
N ASN A 110 19.24 7.90 4.34
CA ASN A 110 19.70 9.23 4.75
C ASN A 110 20.71 9.16 5.91
N GLU A 111 20.42 8.34 6.93
CA GLU A 111 21.33 8.12 8.06
C GLU A 111 22.66 7.48 7.65
N LEU A 112 22.63 6.46 6.78
CA LEU A 112 23.80 5.71 6.38
C LEU A 112 24.71 6.44 5.39
N HIS A 113 24.13 7.28 4.53
CA HIS A 113 24.84 7.91 3.41
C HIS A 113 24.95 9.44 3.54
N GLY A 114 24.40 10.04 4.59
CA GLY A 114 24.42 11.49 4.80
C GLY A 114 23.60 12.27 3.76
N THR A 115 22.52 11.69 3.26
CA THR A 115 21.60 12.32 2.30
C THR A 115 20.38 12.94 3.00
N SER A 116 19.55 13.68 2.25
CA SER A 116 18.36 14.37 2.76
C SER A 116 17.12 14.17 1.89
N VAL A 117 16.94 12.97 1.35
CA VAL A 117 15.81 12.63 0.48
C VAL A 117 14.51 12.70 1.29
N ARG A 118 13.48 13.35 0.75
CA ARG A 118 12.15 13.46 1.39
C ARG A 118 11.13 12.50 0.79
N VAL A 119 10.18 12.02 1.60
CA VAL A 119 9.10 11.15 1.13
C VAL A 119 7.79 11.92 1.06
N PHE A 120 7.11 11.84 -0.07
CA PHE A 120 5.77 12.35 -0.30
C PHE A 120 4.84 11.22 -0.69
N ALA A 121 3.55 11.39 -0.45
CA ALA A 121 2.54 10.45 -0.93
C ALA A 121 1.40 11.12 -1.67
N GLY A 122 0.66 10.33 -2.43
CA GLY A 122 -0.57 10.73 -3.10
C GLY A 122 -1.71 9.77 -2.82
N GLU A 123 -2.92 10.29 -2.61
CA GLU A 123 -4.15 9.51 -2.55
C GLU A 123 -5.33 10.22 -3.24
N PRO A 124 -6.38 9.49 -3.66
CA PRO A 124 -7.56 10.10 -4.27
C PRO A 124 -8.33 10.96 -3.26
N THR A 125 -8.89 12.07 -3.71
CA THR A 125 -9.79 12.91 -2.89
C THR A 125 -10.99 12.15 -2.33
N GLY A 126 -11.47 11.11 -3.04
CA GLY A 126 -12.56 10.26 -2.59
C GLY A 126 -12.16 9.14 -1.61
N ALA A 127 -10.90 9.07 -1.21
CA ALA A 127 -10.34 8.11 -0.25
C ALA A 127 -9.19 8.76 0.54
N ASP A 128 -9.43 9.93 1.14
CA ASP A 128 -8.40 10.82 1.72
C ASP A 128 -8.04 10.54 3.19
N ASP A 129 -8.20 9.29 3.66
CA ASP A 129 -8.02 8.98 5.08
C ASP A 129 -6.58 9.16 5.55
N ALA A 130 -5.57 8.90 4.71
CA ALA A 130 -4.18 9.00 5.15
C ALA A 130 -3.73 10.46 5.34
N ALA A 131 -4.15 11.37 4.46
CA ALA A 131 -3.88 12.80 4.56
C ALA A 131 -4.59 13.40 5.78
N ARG A 132 -5.86 13.05 6.00
CA ARG A 132 -6.58 13.46 7.22
C ARG A 132 -5.89 12.89 8.46
N SER A 133 -5.44 11.64 8.42
CA SER A 133 -4.75 11.00 9.54
C SER A 133 -3.43 11.68 9.88
N LEU A 134 -2.63 12.01 8.86
CA LEU A 134 -1.36 12.72 9.06
C LEU A 134 -1.58 14.11 9.67
N ALA A 135 -2.63 14.81 9.23
CA ALA A 135 -2.98 16.14 9.73
C ALA A 135 -3.54 16.12 11.16
N SER A 136 -4.41 15.16 11.51
CA SER A 136 -5.02 15.06 12.83
C SER A 136 -4.12 14.36 13.86
N GLY A 137 -3.15 13.57 13.40
CA GLY A 137 -2.27 12.75 14.23
C GLY A 137 -2.94 11.48 14.75
N GLN A 138 -4.13 11.14 14.26
CA GLN A 138 -4.88 9.93 14.60
C GLN A 138 -5.29 9.21 13.32
N ILE A 139 -5.54 7.90 13.38
CA ILE A 139 -6.05 7.17 12.21
C ILE A 139 -7.50 7.59 11.96
N GLU A 140 -7.74 8.18 10.79
CA GLU A 140 -9.04 8.57 10.27
C GLU A 140 -9.59 7.46 9.37
N HIS A 141 -10.91 7.45 9.18
CA HIS A 141 -11.62 6.39 8.46
C HIS A 141 -12.53 6.95 7.36
N ASN A 142 -12.78 6.14 6.34
CA ASN A 142 -13.65 6.48 5.22
C ASN A 142 -14.89 5.59 5.20
N SER A 143 -16.10 6.18 5.29
CA SER A 143 -17.34 5.40 5.36
C SER A 143 -17.69 4.67 4.05
N ASN A 144 -17.37 5.26 2.89
CA ASN A 144 -17.64 4.66 1.58
C ASN A 144 -16.74 5.30 0.50
N PRO A 145 -15.44 4.99 0.48
CA PRO A 145 -14.50 5.64 -0.42
C PRO A 145 -14.87 5.39 -1.90
N GLN A 146 -14.94 6.48 -2.69
CA GLN A 146 -15.31 6.47 -4.10
C GLN A 146 -14.16 6.99 -4.94
N THR A 147 -13.52 6.10 -5.70
CA THR A 147 -12.41 6.44 -6.58
C THR A 147 -12.20 5.36 -7.63
N VAL A 148 -11.66 5.71 -8.80
CA VAL A 148 -11.15 4.75 -9.80
C VAL A 148 -9.99 3.89 -9.27
N CYS A 149 -9.28 4.35 -8.22
CA CYS A 149 -8.17 3.64 -7.59
C CYS A 149 -8.65 2.54 -6.63
N ASP A 150 -9.02 1.38 -7.17
CA ASP A 150 -9.62 0.30 -6.39
C ASP A 150 -8.71 -0.23 -5.26
N GLY A 151 -7.39 -0.21 -5.45
CA GLY A 151 -6.40 -0.61 -4.45
C GLY A 151 -6.17 0.39 -3.32
N MET A 152 -6.75 1.59 -3.39
CA MET A 152 -6.56 2.68 -2.41
C MET A 152 -7.80 2.90 -1.54
N ARG A 153 -8.81 2.03 -1.64
CA ARG A 153 -10.04 2.06 -0.82
C ARG A 153 -9.84 1.36 0.54
N THR A 154 -8.67 1.52 1.14
CA THR A 154 -8.20 0.80 2.33
C THR A 154 -7.60 1.80 3.31
N GLU A 155 -7.64 1.48 4.60
CA GLU A 155 -7.27 2.43 5.65
C GLU A 155 -5.87 2.15 6.23
N LEU A 156 -5.25 3.18 6.81
CA LEU A 156 -4.02 3.04 7.59
C LEU A 156 -4.20 2.10 8.79
N GLY A 157 -3.08 1.64 9.35
CA GLY A 157 -3.08 0.76 10.51
C GLY A 157 -2.08 1.19 11.58
N ASP A 158 -2.25 0.65 12.77
CA ASP A 158 -1.50 0.99 13.98
C ASP A 158 0.00 0.67 13.91
N VAL A 159 0.43 -0.26 13.04
CA VAL A 159 1.85 -0.59 12.83
C VAL A 159 2.50 0.37 11.85
N ASN A 160 1.81 0.72 10.76
CA ASN A 160 2.38 1.56 9.72
C ASN A 160 2.28 3.06 10.01
N PHE A 161 1.24 3.50 10.72
CA PHE A 161 0.99 4.93 10.94
C PHE A 161 2.10 5.65 11.73
N PRO A 162 2.68 5.09 12.81
CA PRO A 162 3.80 5.74 13.51
C PRO A 162 5.05 5.93 12.62
N VAL A 163 5.28 5.01 11.68
CA VAL A 163 6.36 5.13 10.69
C VAL A 163 6.04 6.26 9.72
N ILE A 164 4.81 6.32 9.21
CA ILE A 164 4.34 7.39 8.32
C ILE A 164 4.52 8.76 8.98
N GLN A 165 4.05 8.93 10.21
CA GLN A 165 4.16 10.19 10.96
C GLN A 165 5.59 10.66 11.14
N SER A 166 6.54 9.74 11.30
CA SER A 166 7.94 10.07 11.56
C SER A 166 8.79 10.27 10.30
N THR A 167 8.34 9.81 9.13
CA THR A 167 9.17 9.75 7.92
C THR A 167 8.59 10.44 6.69
N VAL A 168 7.29 10.73 6.67
CA VAL A 168 6.60 11.29 5.50
C VAL A 168 6.43 12.80 5.64
N ALA A 169 6.84 13.54 4.61
CA ALA A 169 6.81 15.01 4.60
C ALA A 169 5.40 15.56 4.36
N ALA A 170 4.65 14.99 3.42
CA ALA A 170 3.25 15.33 3.15
C ALA A 170 2.54 14.25 2.34
N ILE A 171 1.21 14.22 2.44
CA ILE A 171 0.32 13.42 1.61
C ILE A 171 -0.57 14.39 0.86
N HIS A 172 -0.59 14.28 -0.47
CA HIS A 172 -1.38 15.13 -1.36
C HIS A 172 -2.59 14.38 -1.88
N THR A 173 -3.75 15.04 -1.88
CA THR A 173 -4.95 14.50 -2.50
C THR A 173 -5.01 14.91 -3.97
N VAL A 174 -5.47 13.99 -4.83
CA VAL A 174 -5.64 14.21 -6.28
C VAL A 174 -7.01 13.72 -6.73
N GLU A 175 -7.59 14.36 -7.74
CA GLU A 175 -8.86 13.93 -8.30
C GLU A 175 -8.69 12.73 -9.24
N ASP A 176 -9.73 11.89 -9.33
CA ASP A 176 -9.77 10.78 -10.30
C ASP A 176 -9.51 11.24 -11.75
N SER A 177 -9.93 12.46 -12.11
CA SER A 177 -9.69 13.07 -13.42
C SER A 177 -8.20 13.29 -13.70
N GLU A 178 -7.43 13.71 -12.69
CA GLU A 178 -5.99 13.91 -12.76
C GLU A 178 -5.25 12.57 -12.84
N ILE A 179 -5.70 11.58 -12.06
CA ILE A 179 -5.17 10.21 -12.08
C ILE A 179 -5.34 9.59 -13.46
N LEU A 180 -6.52 9.67 -14.05
CA LEU A 180 -6.79 9.15 -15.40
C LEU A 180 -5.99 9.87 -16.47
N THR A 181 -5.80 11.18 -16.32
CA THR A 181 -4.93 11.98 -17.20
C THR A 181 -3.47 11.51 -17.11
N ALA A 182 -2.96 11.30 -15.90
CA ALA A 182 -1.61 10.79 -15.68
C ALA A 182 -1.42 9.36 -16.23
N GLN A 183 -2.41 8.48 -16.03
CA GLN A 183 -2.40 7.12 -16.58
C GLN A 183 -2.30 7.16 -18.12
N ARG A 184 -3.05 8.04 -18.77
CA ARG A 184 -2.99 8.22 -20.22
C ARG A 184 -1.63 8.74 -20.68
N LEU A 185 -1.06 9.71 -19.96
CA LEU A 185 0.28 10.23 -20.27
C LEU A 185 1.36 9.15 -20.21
N ILE A 186 1.28 8.23 -19.23
CA ILE A 186 2.18 7.07 -19.14
C ILE A 186 1.98 6.17 -20.37
N ALA A 187 0.75 5.76 -20.67
CA ALA A 187 0.46 4.87 -21.80
C ALA A 187 0.85 5.47 -23.16
N ASP A 188 0.77 6.79 -23.31
CA ASP A 188 1.10 7.47 -24.56
C ASP A 188 2.62 7.74 -24.72
N ARG A 189 3.41 7.69 -23.63
CA ARG A 189 4.82 8.16 -23.63
C ARG A 189 5.86 7.18 -23.09
N LEU A 190 5.45 6.07 -22.48
CA LEU A 190 6.31 5.00 -21.97
C LEU A 190 5.94 3.68 -22.64
#